data_AF-A0A7S0RSX8-F1
#
_entry.id   AF-A0A7S0RSX8-F1
#
_cell.length_a   1.000
_cell.length_b   1.000
_cell.length_c   1.000
_cell.angle_alpha   90.00
_cell.angle_beta   90.00
_cell.angle_gamma   90.00
#
_symmetry.space_group_name_H-M   'P 1'
#
loop_
_entity.id
_entity.type
_entity.pdbx_description
1 polymer ?
#
loop_
_entity_poly.entity_id
_entity_poly.type
_entity_poly.pdbx_seq_one_letter_code
_entity_poly.pdbx_strand_id
1 'polypeptide(L)'
;VRLVWRVSGAGRRARGRWPGLRCLRLAQAVQRHARVHGCPARSRHHTCARSKHTVPAGKSIMVSVPISTRSTENGNRRAVWVLRVCMGHHAHATQIAAAAVAAWRKQQRGQGVADPRSTGLVAVRLTQQVTRDLLAAHPSRSVRRAVYRVGLRQQVARVARAAHALQPLRQAVAQLYGAPSYAHLRLAGTSAGEPRAVSCLLKELAGGLRPLVQQQVGEGAALMQRAALAAGSSAASGNGVLQPWDMELACELGAGMHSAGSAAAWRDVAPHLSVQGVMSAGLTRLLGSGEWSLQLAQVAQGEVWVLPGGAPPPLKVHLVGRRELRGGAGQVRGVIYLLPDATSQPFTTLIRPGALAGVPELEPLAGTAAKQPAVAIHLPAAGLASVDLPGAGGSLTLLRSPLLLRALLHEAGHALSYCVSAHAAVQRGEPRGCVCYAGLDVREVASHVLERAVYDAAALAALSCAPAPGGCGLHGPSLPLQVAEQLADHVSALLRPSPWQLQQHALAALVDTALHAHPASRGRVSRGGLGG
;
A
#
# COMPACT_ATOMS: atom_id res chain seq x y z
N VAL A 1 25.47 -13.84 10.16
CA VAL A 1 25.32 -12.80 11.21
C VAL A 1 26.61 -12.74 12.00
N ARG A 2 27.38 -11.65 11.86
CA ARG A 2 28.60 -11.38 12.65
C ARG A 2 28.26 -10.20 13.57
N LEU A 3 28.18 -10.44 14.88
CA LEU A 3 27.98 -9.38 15.88
C LEU A 3 29.36 -8.91 16.33
N VAL A 4 29.78 -7.73 15.88
CA VAL A 4 30.94 -7.02 16.42
C VAL A 4 30.40 -6.00 17.42
N TRP A 5 30.87 -6.05 18.66
CA TRP A 5 30.58 -5.05 19.69
C TRP A 5 31.76 -4.08 19.80
N ARG A 6 31.49 -2.78 19.74
CA ARG A 6 32.43 -1.72 20.12
C ARG A 6 31.79 -0.97 21.27
N VAL A 7 32.40 -1.02 22.46
CA VAL A 7 32.00 -0.24 23.63
C VAL A 7 33.01 0.89 23.77
N SER A 8 32.59 2.12 23.52
CA SER A 8 33.34 3.32 23.91
C SER A 8 32.79 3.83 25.23
N GLY A 9 33.63 3.76 26.27
CA GLY A 9 33.35 4.35 27.57
C GLY A 9 33.86 5.79 27.64
N ALA A 10 33.06 6.68 28.22
CA ALA A 10 33.57 7.84 28.96
C ALA A 10 32.61 8.08 30.14
N GLY A 11 33.16 8.04 31.35
CA GLY A 11 32.41 7.90 32.59
C GLY A 11 31.94 9.20 33.22
N ARG A 12 31.06 9.07 34.23
CA ARG A 12 31.29 9.53 35.61
C ARG A 12 30.18 8.96 36.52
N ARG A 13 30.56 8.81 37.79
CA ARG A 13 29.98 7.97 38.83
C ARG A 13 28.59 8.46 39.28
N ALA A 14 27.61 7.56 39.31
CA ALA A 14 26.46 7.66 40.21
C ALA A 14 26.12 6.24 40.71
N ARG A 15 26.26 6.02 42.02
CA ARG A 15 25.91 4.78 42.69
C ARG A 15 24.38 4.67 42.73
N GLY A 16 23.83 3.73 41.96
CA GLY A 16 22.44 3.31 42.01
C GLY A 16 22.34 1.95 41.32
N ARG A 17 21.68 0.96 41.94
CA ARG A 17 21.64 -0.43 41.48
C ARG A 17 21.12 -0.54 40.03
N TRP A 18 21.94 -1.06 39.11
CA TRP A 18 21.57 -1.31 37.70
C TRP A 18 21.01 -2.74 37.47
N PRO A 19 20.08 -2.96 36.51
CA PRO A 19 19.45 -4.25 36.23
C PRO A 19 20.28 -5.22 35.36
N GLY A 20 21.59 -4.96 35.18
CA GLY A 20 22.44 -5.64 34.19
C GLY A 20 22.76 -7.11 34.47
N LEU A 21 22.57 -7.58 35.71
CA LEU A 21 22.82 -8.98 36.08
C LEU A 21 21.76 -9.97 35.54
N ARG A 22 20.61 -9.49 35.07
CA ARG A 22 19.54 -10.36 34.53
C ARG A 22 19.77 -10.78 33.08
N CYS A 23 20.40 -9.93 32.26
CA CYS A 23 20.71 -10.24 30.86
C CYS A 23 21.88 -11.24 30.73
N LEU A 24 22.85 -11.19 31.65
CA LEU A 24 24.01 -12.08 31.63
C LEU A 24 23.64 -13.54 31.95
N ARG A 25 22.70 -13.76 32.89
CA ARG A 25 22.23 -15.10 33.26
C ARG A 25 21.38 -15.77 32.17
N LEU A 26 20.62 -14.99 31.41
CA LEU A 26 19.85 -15.50 30.26
C LEU A 26 20.78 -15.94 29.12
N ALA A 27 21.84 -15.18 28.85
CA ALA A 27 22.85 -15.54 27.85
C ALA A 27 23.63 -16.82 28.23
N GLN A 28 23.98 -16.98 29.50
CA GLN A 28 24.66 -18.19 30.00
C GLN A 28 23.77 -19.44 29.99
N ALA A 29 22.46 -19.29 30.21
CA ALA A 29 21.51 -20.41 30.14
C ALA A 29 21.34 -20.95 28.70
N VAL A 30 21.31 -20.06 27.70
CA VAL A 30 21.25 -20.44 26.28
C VAL A 30 22.54 -21.14 25.83
N GLN A 31 23.70 -20.71 26.35
CA GLN A 31 24.99 -21.29 25.99
C GLN A 31 25.23 -22.69 26.61
N ARG A 32 24.63 -22.99 27.77
CA ARG A 32 24.70 -24.32 28.40
C ARG A 32 23.79 -25.35 27.73
N HIS A 33 22.61 -24.93 27.24
CA HIS A 33 21.67 -25.85 26.61
C HIS A 33 22.14 -26.35 25.23
N ALA A 34 22.90 -25.52 24.50
CA ALA A 34 23.50 -25.90 23.22
C ALA A 34 24.62 -26.95 23.32
N ARG A 35 25.11 -27.29 24.53
CA ARG A 35 26.18 -28.30 24.72
C ARG A 35 25.66 -29.70 25.09
N VAL A 36 24.36 -29.88 25.38
CA VAL A 36 23.85 -31.13 25.98
C VAL A 36 23.29 -32.12 24.95
N HIS A 37 23.09 -31.71 23.69
CA HIS A 37 22.67 -32.65 22.63
C HIS A 37 23.86 -33.06 21.75
N GLY A 38 24.70 -33.96 22.26
CA GLY A 38 25.67 -34.73 21.49
C GLY A 38 25.14 -36.15 21.26
N CYS A 39 25.15 -36.62 20.01
CA CYS A 39 24.99 -38.04 19.66
C CYS A 39 26.39 -38.66 19.43
N PRO A 40 26.59 -39.97 19.70
CA PRO A 40 27.90 -40.55 19.94
C PRO A 40 28.67 -40.94 18.67
N ALA A 41 29.97 -41.11 18.88
CA ALA A 41 31.03 -41.30 17.89
C ALA A 41 31.19 -42.72 17.32
N ARG A 42 31.78 -42.78 16.11
CA ARG A 42 32.75 -43.75 15.49
C ARG A 42 32.55 -43.65 13.95
N SER A 43 33.51 -43.57 13.04
CA SER A 43 34.90 -44.05 12.95
C SER A 43 35.74 -43.16 11.99
N ARG A 44 36.97 -43.59 11.68
CA ARG A 44 38.14 -42.82 11.23
C ARG A 44 38.28 -42.60 9.70
N HIS A 45 39.08 -41.57 9.37
CA HIS A 45 39.85 -41.27 8.16
C HIS A 45 39.13 -41.10 6.80
N HIS A 46 39.00 -39.84 6.35
CA HIS A 46 39.71 -39.29 5.18
C HIS A 46 39.39 -37.80 5.00
N THR A 47 40.39 -37.03 4.60
CA THR A 47 40.35 -35.62 4.23
C THR A 47 39.39 -35.35 3.07
N CYS A 48 38.36 -34.50 3.26
CA CYS A 48 37.69 -33.82 2.15
C CYS A 48 36.90 -32.59 2.61
N ALA A 49 37.08 -31.49 1.87
CA ALA A 49 36.30 -30.27 1.72
C ALA A 49 35.36 -29.79 2.86
N ARG A 50 35.63 -28.56 3.34
CA ARG A 50 34.68 -27.73 4.11
C ARG A 50 33.39 -27.53 3.31
N SER A 51 32.31 -28.24 3.65
CA SER A 51 30.97 -27.89 3.18
C SER A 51 30.48 -26.65 3.95
N LYS A 52 30.20 -25.57 3.21
CA LYS A 52 29.37 -24.48 3.69
C LYS A 52 27.93 -24.97 3.64
N HIS A 53 27.30 -25.23 4.79
CA HIS A 53 25.85 -25.33 4.84
C HIS A 53 25.23 -23.94 4.69
N THR A 54 24.98 -23.52 3.46
CA THR A 54 24.01 -22.47 3.15
C THR A 54 22.61 -23.05 3.33
N VAL A 55 21.88 -22.56 4.33
CA VAL A 55 20.42 -22.75 4.40
C VAL A 55 19.81 -21.96 3.24
N PRO A 56 19.05 -22.58 2.32
CA PRO A 56 18.41 -21.83 1.24
C PRO A 56 17.40 -20.83 1.80
N ALA A 57 17.34 -19.65 1.20
CA ALA A 57 16.29 -18.67 1.48
C ALA A 57 14.92 -19.34 1.27
N GLY A 58 14.09 -19.35 2.31
CA GLY A 58 12.74 -19.95 2.28
C GLY A 58 12.48 -21.09 3.26
N LYS A 59 13.45 -21.56 4.07
CA LYS A 59 13.18 -22.53 5.14
C LYS A 59 12.99 -21.86 6.51
N SER A 60 11.86 -22.16 7.14
CA SER A 60 11.51 -21.72 8.49
C SER A 60 12.24 -22.58 9.54
N ILE A 61 12.81 -21.96 10.57
CA ILE A 61 13.31 -22.67 11.76
C ILE A 61 12.31 -22.45 12.89
N MET A 62 11.72 -23.54 13.38
CA MET A 62 10.88 -23.53 14.58
C MET A 62 11.81 -23.62 15.80
N VAL A 63 11.89 -22.55 16.59
CA VAL A 63 12.64 -22.57 17.85
C VAL A 63 11.65 -22.55 19.01
N SER A 64 11.47 -23.70 19.64
CA SER A 64 10.73 -23.83 20.89
C SER A 64 11.65 -23.44 22.05
N VAL A 65 11.33 -22.34 22.75
CA VAL A 65 12.02 -21.98 23.99
C VAL A 65 11.05 -22.15 25.15
N PRO A 66 11.25 -23.14 26.05
CA PRO A 66 10.45 -23.23 27.26
C PRO A 66 10.81 -22.07 28.19
N ILE A 67 9.84 -21.22 28.51
CA ILE A 67 10.00 -20.23 29.57
C ILE A 67 9.54 -20.90 30.86
N SER A 68 10.47 -21.16 31.77
CA SER A 68 10.17 -21.62 33.12
C SER A 68 9.35 -20.55 33.86
N THR A 69 8.10 -20.87 34.19
CA THR A 69 7.29 -20.08 35.12
C THR A 69 7.63 -20.53 36.53
N ARG A 70 8.15 -19.61 37.36
CA ARG A 70 8.24 -19.86 38.80
C ARG A 70 6.84 -19.76 39.42
N SER A 71 6.58 -20.73 40.29
CA SER A 71 5.44 -20.83 41.21
C SER A 71 5.00 -19.47 41.75
N THR A 72 3.74 -19.12 41.51
CA THR A 72 2.97 -18.26 42.42
C THR A 72 1.93 -19.17 43.08
N GLU A 73 1.67 -18.88 44.34
CA GLU A 73 1.10 -19.76 45.37
C GLU A 73 -0.35 -20.24 45.17
N ASN A 74 -0.90 -20.16 43.97
CA ASN A 74 -2.17 -20.79 43.64
C ASN A 74 -2.02 -21.52 42.30
N GLY A 75 -2.01 -22.85 42.37
CA GLY A 75 -1.63 -23.78 41.31
C GLY A 75 -2.39 -23.64 39.99
N ASN A 76 -2.00 -22.69 39.15
CA ASN A 76 -2.45 -22.57 37.78
C ASN A 76 -1.23 -22.39 36.86
N ARG A 77 -0.66 -23.51 36.38
CA ARG A 77 0.43 -23.50 35.40
C ARG A 77 -0.13 -23.16 34.02
N ARG A 78 0.00 -21.89 33.60
CA ARG A 78 -0.26 -21.50 32.21
C ARG A 78 1.00 -21.70 31.37
N ALA A 79 0.94 -22.59 30.38
CA ALA A 79 1.95 -22.66 29.33
C ALA A 79 1.77 -21.44 28.40
N VAL A 80 2.75 -20.54 28.37
CA VAL A 80 2.76 -19.39 27.46
C VAL A 80 3.61 -19.76 26.26
N TRP A 81 2.97 -19.98 25.12
CA TRP A 81 3.64 -20.18 23.85
C TRP A 81 3.85 -18.81 23.20
N VAL A 82 5.09 -18.33 23.14
CA VAL A 82 5.43 -17.09 22.43
C VAL A 82 5.90 -17.44 21.03
N LEU A 83 5.02 -17.33 20.04
CA LEU A 83 5.40 -17.47 18.64
C LEU A 83 6.12 -16.19 18.18
N ARG A 84 7.45 -16.20 18.20
CA ARG A 84 8.26 -15.08 17.69
C ARG A 84 8.52 -15.29 16.20
N VAL A 85 7.62 -14.78 15.37
CA VAL A 85 7.76 -14.82 13.91
C VAL A 85 8.60 -13.62 13.46
N CYS A 86 9.92 -13.83 13.34
CA CYS A 86 10.81 -12.88 12.65
C CYS A 86 10.68 -13.11 11.15
N MET A 87 9.85 -12.34 10.44
CA MET A 87 9.69 -12.50 8.99
C MET A 87 9.79 -11.20 8.20
N GLY A 88 10.50 -11.30 7.07
CA GLY A 88 10.72 -10.24 6.08
C GLY A 88 9.75 -10.29 4.89
N HIS A 89 8.68 -11.09 4.93
CA HIS A 89 7.72 -11.20 3.83
C HIS A 89 6.29 -10.92 4.31
N HIS A 90 5.71 -9.81 3.84
CA HIS A 90 4.40 -9.30 4.23
C HIS A 90 3.21 -10.22 3.89
N ALA A 91 3.30 -11.02 2.82
CA ALA A 91 2.22 -11.88 2.34
C ALA A 91 1.79 -12.97 3.36
N HIS A 92 2.73 -13.49 4.15
CA HIS A 92 2.44 -14.55 5.12
C HIS A 92 1.78 -14.02 6.41
N ALA A 93 2.00 -12.75 6.78
CA ALA A 93 1.36 -12.16 7.96
C ALA A 93 -0.15 -11.98 7.73
N THR A 94 -0.55 -11.59 6.52
CA THR A 94 -1.95 -11.49 6.11
C THR A 94 -2.61 -12.87 6.03
N GLN A 95 -1.89 -13.89 5.55
CA GLN A 95 -2.39 -15.28 5.56
C GLN A 95 -2.57 -15.82 6.98
N ILE A 96 -1.69 -15.50 7.93
CA ILE A 96 -1.84 -15.91 9.34
C ILE A 96 -2.99 -15.14 10.00
N ALA A 97 -3.15 -13.84 9.73
CA ALA A 97 -4.29 -13.07 10.23
C ALA A 97 -5.62 -13.59 9.63
N ALA A 98 -5.65 -13.86 8.33
CA ALA A 98 -6.79 -14.46 7.64
C ALA A 98 -7.07 -15.89 8.13
N ALA A 99 -6.04 -16.69 8.40
CA ALA A 99 -6.16 -18.04 8.97
C ALA A 99 -6.62 -18.00 10.43
N ALA A 100 -6.17 -17.03 11.23
CA ALA A 100 -6.64 -16.81 12.59
C ALA A 100 -8.10 -16.35 12.60
N VAL A 101 -8.48 -15.45 11.70
CA VAL A 101 -9.87 -15.00 11.50
C VAL A 101 -10.73 -16.15 10.96
N ALA A 102 -10.22 -16.97 10.05
CA ALA A 102 -10.92 -18.14 9.50
C ALA A 102 -11.05 -19.27 10.54
N ALA A 103 -10.03 -19.51 11.35
CA ALA A 103 -10.07 -20.45 12.47
C ALA A 103 -11.07 -19.99 13.54
N TRP A 104 -11.07 -18.69 13.87
CA TRP A 104 -12.07 -18.09 14.74
C TRP A 104 -13.50 -18.20 14.15
N ARG A 105 -13.67 -17.95 12.84
CA ARG A 105 -14.96 -18.15 12.15
C ARG A 105 -15.41 -19.61 12.14
N LYS A 106 -14.49 -20.58 12.02
CA LYS A 106 -14.78 -22.02 12.15
C LYS A 106 -15.21 -22.39 13.57
N GLN A 107 -14.54 -21.84 14.58
CA GLN A 107 -14.88 -22.05 15.99
C GLN A 107 -16.27 -21.49 16.34
N GLN A 108 -16.67 -20.35 15.76
CA GLN A 108 -18.01 -19.77 15.92
C GLN A 108 -19.13 -20.60 15.25
N ARG A 109 -18.80 -21.41 14.23
CA ARG A 109 -19.77 -22.27 13.52
C ARG A 109 -20.03 -23.62 14.21
N GLY A 110 -19.65 -23.77 15.48
CA GLY A 110 -19.96 -24.97 16.28
C GLY A 110 -19.22 -26.24 15.87
N GLN A 111 -18.23 -26.17 14.97
CA GLN A 111 -17.41 -27.33 14.60
C GLN A 111 -16.27 -27.53 15.62
N GLY A 112 -16.57 -28.25 16.70
CA GLY A 112 -15.60 -28.72 17.69
C GLY A 112 -15.29 -27.70 18.79
N VAL A 113 -15.93 -27.86 19.95
CA VAL A 113 -15.60 -27.11 21.17
C VAL A 113 -14.30 -27.67 21.74
N ALA A 114 -13.15 -27.14 21.27
CA ALA A 114 -11.93 -27.24 22.04
C ALA A 114 -12.08 -26.38 23.31
N ASP A 115 -11.70 -26.95 24.47
CA ASP A 115 -11.73 -26.30 25.77
C ASP A 115 -11.22 -24.84 25.68
N PRO A 116 -12.02 -23.82 26.06
CA PRO A 116 -11.61 -22.41 26.03
C PRO A 116 -10.37 -22.13 26.91
N ARG A 117 -9.94 -23.05 27.77
CA ARG A 117 -8.70 -22.97 28.54
C ARG A 117 -7.44 -23.37 27.77
N SER A 118 -7.60 -23.98 26.59
CA SER A 118 -6.50 -24.39 25.71
C SER A 118 -6.18 -23.37 24.61
N THR A 119 -6.88 -22.23 24.55
CA THR A 119 -6.67 -21.21 23.51
C THR A 119 -5.29 -20.59 23.66
N GLY A 120 -4.37 -20.98 22.77
CA GLY A 120 -3.04 -20.41 22.68
C GLY A 120 -3.11 -18.89 22.51
N LEU A 121 -2.26 -18.18 23.24
CA LEU A 121 -2.10 -16.73 23.08
C LEU A 121 -1.53 -16.45 21.69
N VAL A 122 -2.29 -15.77 20.84
CA VAL A 122 -1.81 -15.30 19.53
C VAL A 122 -1.27 -13.89 19.70
N ALA A 123 0.06 -13.73 19.56
CA ALA A 123 0.69 -12.42 19.50
C ALA A 123 0.53 -11.84 18.09
N VAL A 124 -0.22 -10.74 17.96
CA VAL A 124 -0.42 -10.06 16.68
C VAL A 124 0.50 -8.84 16.59
N ARG A 125 1.36 -8.79 15.58
CA ARG A 125 2.12 -7.59 15.24
C ARG A 125 1.22 -6.63 14.47
N LEU A 126 0.88 -5.50 15.08
CA LEU A 126 0.08 -4.47 14.45
C LEU A 126 0.91 -3.71 13.39
N THR A 127 0.79 -4.13 12.14
CA THR A 127 1.16 -3.30 10.98
C THR A 127 -0.01 -2.37 10.62
N GLN A 128 0.20 -1.41 9.72
CA GLN A 128 -0.89 -0.54 9.26
C GLN A 128 -2.03 -1.35 8.60
N GLN A 129 -1.69 -2.32 7.75
CA GLN A 129 -2.67 -3.20 7.11
C GLN A 129 -3.44 -4.03 8.14
N VAL A 130 -2.73 -4.72 9.05
CA VAL A 130 -3.37 -5.53 10.10
C VAL A 130 -4.25 -4.67 11.00
N THR A 131 -3.84 -3.44 11.31
CA THR A 131 -4.64 -2.49 12.09
C THR A 131 -5.93 -2.15 11.36
N ARG A 132 -5.85 -1.83 10.04
CA ARG A 132 -7.01 -1.54 9.21
C ARG A 132 -7.95 -2.74 9.14
N ASP A 133 -7.43 -3.92 8.80
CA ASP A 133 -8.22 -5.15 8.67
C ASP A 133 -8.95 -5.50 9.97
N LEU A 134 -8.29 -5.34 11.12
CA LEU A 134 -8.92 -5.59 12.42
C LEU A 134 -9.99 -4.54 12.76
N LEU A 135 -9.79 -3.27 12.44
CA LEU A 135 -10.81 -2.24 12.66
C LEU A 135 -12.02 -2.40 11.74
N ALA A 136 -11.77 -2.84 10.50
CA ALA A 136 -12.76 -3.01 9.44
C ALA A 136 -13.58 -4.31 9.58
N ALA A 137 -12.99 -5.39 10.08
CA ALA A 137 -13.63 -6.71 10.04
C ALA A 137 -13.79 -7.41 11.41
N HIS A 138 -13.09 -6.99 12.47
CA HIS A 138 -13.14 -7.72 13.74
C HIS A 138 -14.45 -7.44 14.48
N PRO A 139 -15.26 -8.45 14.87
CA PRO A 139 -16.59 -8.22 15.44
C PRO A 139 -16.54 -7.75 16.90
N SER A 140 -15.52 -8.17 17.67
CA SER A 140 -15.38 -7.72 19.06
C SER A 140 -14.98 -6.24 19.16
N ARG A 141 -15.84 -5.46 19.80
CA ARG A 141 -15.62 -4.02 20.10
C ARG A 141 -14.41 -3.79 21.00
N SER A 142 -14.16 -4.67 21.98
CA SER A 142 -13.01 -4.53 22.89
C SER A 142 -11.69 -4.69 22.16
N VAL A 143 -11.62 -5.61 21.19
CA VAL A 143 -10.45 -5.81 20.32
C VAL A 143 -10.23 -4.59 19.43
N ARG A 144 -11.26 -4.09 18.73
CA ARG A 144 -11.13 -2.89 17.90
C ARG A 144 -10.66 -1.68 18.71
N ARG A 145 -11.23 -1.47 19.89
CA ARG A 145 -10.80 -0.40 20.83
C ARG A 145 -9.34 -0.55 21.23
N ALA A 146 -8.88 -1.77 21.53
CA ALA A 146 -7.49 -2.04 21.88
C ALA A 146 -6.55 -1.78 20.69
N VAL A 147 -6.91 -2.28 19.51
CA VAL A 147 -6.17 -2.07 18.26
C VAL A 147 -6.05 -0.58 17.93
N TYR A 148 -7.15 0.18 18.03
CA TYR A 148 -7.15 1.63 17.83
C TYR A 148 -6.20 2.34 18.80
N ARG A 149 -6.27 1.99 20.09
CA ARG A 149 -5.44 2.60 21.14
C ARG A 149 -3.96 2.27 21.00
N VAL A 150 -3.61 1.05 20.60
CA VAL A 150 -2.20 0.62 20.51
C VAL A 150 -1.61 1.00 19.15
N GLY A 151 -2.31 0.68 18.06
CA GLY A 151 -1.84 0.91 16.69
C GLY A 151 -1.83 2.40 16.33
N LEU A 152 -3.00 3.05 16.38
CA LEU A 152 -3.16 4.41 15.86
C LEU A 152 -2.72 5.47 16.87
N ARG A 153 -3.17 5.42 18.13
CA ARG A 153 -2.89 6.51 19.10
C ARG A 153 -1.39 6.67 19.39
N GLN A 154 -0.63 5.57 19.50
CA GLN A 154 0.81 5.66 19.73
C GLN A 154 1.57 6.19 18.50
N GLN A 155 1.09 5.88 17.30
CA GLN A 155 1.64 6.43 16.06
C GLN A 155 1.32 7.93 15.96
N VAL A 156 0.07 8.33 16.19
CA VAL A 156 -0.36 9.74 16.22
C VAL A 156 0.46 10.54 17.22
N ALA A 157 0.67 10.04 18.45
CA ALA A 157 1.48 10.75 19.44
C ALA A 157 2.96 10.93 19.01
N ARG A 158 3.53 9.95 18.29
CA ARG A 158 4.89 10.06 17.74
C ARG A 158 4.95 11.07 16.61
N VAL A 159 4.01 11.01 15.68
CA VAL A 159 3.92 11.93 14.53
C VAL A 159 3.66 13.36 15.02
N ALA A 160 2.77 13.57 15.98
CA ALA A 160 2.48 14.88 16.56
C ALA A 160 3.74 15.51 17.21
N ARG A 161 4.51 14.72 17.97
CA ARG A 161 5.79 15.21 18.53
C ARG A 161 6.79 15.60 17.44
N ALA A 162 6.90 14.78 16.38
CA ALA A 162 7.77 15.10 15.25
C ALA A 162 7.29 16.37 14.52
N ALA A 163 6.00 16.52 14.30
CA ALA A 163 5.40 17.71 13.67
C ALA A 163 5.70 18.97 14.50
N HIS A 164 5.49 18.93 15.82
CA HIS A 164 5.83 20.05 16.70
C HIS A 164 7.32 20.40 16.69
N ALA A 165 8.21 19.41 16.60
CA ALA A 165 9.64 19.65 16.50
C ALA A 165 10.06 20.25 15.14
N LEU A 166 9.38 19.85 14.05
CA LEU A 166 9.67 20.32 12.69
C LEU A 166 9.08 21.69 12.39
N GLN A 167 7.98 22.07 13.04
CA GLN A 167 7.28 23.33 12.80
C GLN A 167 8.18 24.58 12.90
N PRO A 168 8.98 24.79 13.97
CA PRO A 168 9.85 25.97 14.04
C PRO A 168 10.95 25.96 12.97
N LEU A 169 11.48 24.78 12.62
CA LEU A 169 12.49 24.64 11.56
C LEU A 169 11.92 25.01 10.19
N ARG A 170 10.70 24.55 9.89
CA ARG A 170 9.96 24.88 8.67
C ARG A 170 9.66 26.39 8.59
N GLN A 171 9.29 27.00 9.71
CA GLN A 171 9.09 28.45 9.77
C GLN A 171 10.39 29.22 9.52
N ALA A 172 11.52 28.78 10.09
CA ALA A 172 12.83 29.39 9.84
C ALA A 172 13.22 29.29 8.35
N VAL A 173 12.97 28.15 7.71
CA VAL A 173 13.16 27.99 6.26
C VAL A 173 12.29 29.00 5.50
N ALA A 174 11.01 29.14 5.83
CA ALA A 174 10.14 30.13 5.17
C ALA A 174 10.70 31.56 5.26
N GLN A 175 11.18 31.96 6.45
CA GLN A 175 11.78 33.28 6.68
C GLN A 175 13.05 33.50 5.84
N LEU A 176 13.92 32.49 5.71
CA LEU A 176 15.12 32.58 4.87
C LEU A 176 14.79 32.77 3.39
N TYR A 177 13.67 32.23 2.92
CA TYR A 177 13.18 32.42 1.56
C TYR A 177 12.22 33.63 1.40
N GLY A 178 12.08 34.47 2.43
CA GLY A 178 11.21 35.65 2.40
C GLY A 178 9.70 35.34 2.35
N ALA A 179 9.29 34.12 2.66
CA ALA A 179 7.89 33.71 2.71
C ALA A 179 7.28 33.96 4.11
N PRO A 180 6.01 34.39 4.21
CA PRO A 180 5.35 34.65 5.49
C PRO A 180 5.30 33.42 6.42
N SER A 181 5.10 32.24 5.83
CA SER A 181 5.10 30.97 6.53
C SER A 181 5.44 29.82 5.60
N TYR A 182 5.67 28.64 6.17
CA TYR A 182 6.04 27.47 5.38
C TYR A 182 4.94 27.05 4.40
N ALA A 183 3.67 27.22 4.75
CA ALA A 183 2.57 26.97 3.82
C ALA A 183 2.64 27.88 2.58
N HIS A 184 2.92 29.17 2.74
CA HIS A 184 3.09 30.09 1.61
C HIS A 184 4.27 29.65 0.72
N LEU A 185 5.40 29.27 1.33
CA LEU A 185 6.56 28.77 0.58
C LEU A 185 6.22 27.51 -0.24
N ARG A 186 5.40 26.61 0.31
CA ARG A 186 5.04 25.34 -0.37
C ARG A 186 3.95 25.48 -1.42
N LEU A 187 3.08 26.48 -1.30
CA LEU A 187 2.02 26.79 -2.25
C LEU A 187 2.47 27.76 -3.36
N ALA A 188 3.65 28.38 -3.20
CA ALA A 188 4.24 29.19 -4.25
C ALA A 188 4.41 28.38 -5.55
N GLY A 189 3.76 28.83 -6.63
CA GLY A 189 3.77 28.16 -7.93
C GLY A 189 2.80 26.99 -8.07
N THR A 190 1.95 26.73 -7.08
CA THR A 190 0.85 25.77 -7.21
C THR A 190 -0.46 26.49 -7.61
N SER A 191 -1.45 25.76 -8.11
CA SER A 191 -2.73 26.37 -8.54
C SER A 191 -3.55 26.91 -7.35
N ALA A 192 -3.33 26.38 -6.16
CA ALA A 192 -3.95 26.86 -4.93
C ALA A 192 -3.49 28.26 -4.47
N GLY A 193 -2.29 28.69 -4.86
CA GLY A 193 -1.75 30.03 -4.58
C GLY A 193 -1.41 30.33 -3.12
N GLU A 194 -2.41 30.44 -2.25
CA GLU A 194 -2.26 30.87 -0.85
C GLU A 194 -2.93 29.94 0.18
N PRO A 195 -2.42 29.86 1.42
CA PRO A 195 -2.98 28.98 2.46
C PRO A 195 -4.42 29.32 2.85
N ARG A 196 -4.82 30.59 2.68
CA ARG A 196 -6.18 31.05 2.97
C ARG A 196 -7.18 30.44 1.99
N ALA A 197 -6.88 30.46 0.69
CA ALA A 197 -7.70 29.84 -0.34
C ALA A 197 -7.90 28.33 -0.08
N VAL A 198 -6.80 27.62 0.24
CA VAL A 198 -6.86 26.20 0.65
C VAL A 198 -7.75 26.01 1.87
N SER A 199 -7.60 26.85 2.90
CA SER A 199 -8.40 26.75 4.13
C SER A 199 -9.89 27.01 3.88
N CYS A 200 -10.25 27.96 3.01
CA CYS A 200 -11.62 28.23 2.63
C CYS A 200 -12.24 27.02 1.91
N LEU A 201 -11.58 26.52 0.86
CA LEU A 201 -12.02 25.35 0.10
C LEU A 201 -12.27 24.14 1.01
N LEU A 202 -11.32 23.82 1.90
CA LEU A 202 -11.44 22.65 2.76
C LEU A 202 -12.53 22.82 3.84
N LYS A 203 -12.77 24.04 4.34
CA LYS A 203 -13.89 24.32 5.26
C LYS A 203 -15.24 24.17 4.58
N GLU A 204 -15.38 24.69 3.37
CA GLU A 204 -16.59 24.55 2.56
C GLU A 204 -16.86 23.07 2.26
N LEU A 205 -15.84 22.32 1.83
CA LEU A 205 -15.93 20.89 1.59
C LEU A 205 -16.34 20.12 2.86
N ALA A 206 -15.65 20.35 3.99
CA ALA A 206 -15.98 19.68 5.24
C ALA A 206 -17.37 20.05 5.79
N GLY A 207 -17.81 21.29 5.54
CA GLY A 207 -19.14 21.79 5.87
C GLY A 207 -20.23 21.12 5.02
N GLY A 208 -20.04 21.07 3.70
CA GLY A 208 -20.97 20.41 2.77
C GLY A 208 -21.08 18.90 2.97
N LEU A 209 -20.00 18.23 3.39
CA LEU A 209 -20.02 16.80 3.71
C LEU A 209 -20.71 16.48 5.04
N ARG A 210 -20.82 17.44 5.97
CA ARG A 210 -21.35 17.20 7.32
C ARG A 210 -22.73 16.51 7.35
N PRO A 211 -23.76 16.96 6.62
CA PRO A 211 -25.07 16.27 6.63
C PRO A 211 -24.96 14.83 6.14
N LEU A 212 -24.18 14.57 5.08
CA LEU A 212 -23.97 13.21 4.54
C LEU A 212 -23.24 12.32 5.55
N VAL A 213 -22.27 12.86 6.27
CA VAL A 213 -21.57 12.12 7.35
C VAL A 213 -22.49 11.81 8.50
N GLN A 214 -23.35 12.75 8.91
CA GLN A 214 -24.32 12.51 9.99
C GLN A 214 -25.31 11.40 9.61
N GLN A 215 -25.82 11.43 8.39
CA GLN A 215 -26.65 10.36 7.84
C GLN A 215 -25.92 9.02 7.87
N GLN A 216 -24.72 8.96 7.28
CA GLN A 216 -23.91 7.74 7.23
C GLN A 216 -23.57 7.17 8.62
N VAL A 217 -23.26 8.03 9.59
CA VAL A 217 -23.01 7.63 10.99
C VAL A 217 -24.27 7.02 11.62
N GLY A 218 -25.44 7.60 11.36
CA GLY A 218 -26.73 7.07 11.81
C GLY A 218 -27.04 5.69 11.21
N GLU A 219 -26.89 5.55 9.90
CA GLU A 219 -27.07 4.27 9.19
C GLU A 219 -26.08 3.20 9.69
N GLY A 220 -24.81 3.57 9.84
CA GLY A 220 -23.77 2.71 10.38
C GLY A 220 -24.04 2.23 11.81
N ALA A 221 -24.56 3.12 12.67
CA ALA A 221 -24.98 2.76 14.03
C ALA A 221 -26.12 1.73 14.02
N ALA A 222 -27.14 1.95 13.19
CA ALA A 222 -28.26 1.03 13.04
C ALA A 222 -27.82 -0.34 12.49
N LEU A 223 -26.91 -0.36 11.51
CA LEU A 223 -26.32 -1.61 10.97
C LEU A 223 -25.56 -2.38 12.04
N MET A 224 -24.70 -1.70 12.82
CA MET A 224 -23.97 -2.34 13.91
C MET A 224 -24.89 -2.90 14.99
N GLN A 225 -25.97 -2.18 15.33
CA GLN A 225 -26.97 -2.66 16.29
C GLN A 225 -27.67 -3.93 15.78
N ARG A 226 -28.11 -3.94 14.52
CA ARG A 226 -28.71 -5.13 13.89
C ARG A 226 -27.75 -6.31 13.88
N ALA A 227 -26.49 -6.09 13.52
CA ALA A 227 -25.47 -7.13 13.52
C ALA A 227 -25.20 -7.69 14.93
N ALA A 228 -25.21 -6.82 15.96
CA ALA A 228 -25.04 -7.24 17.35
C ALA A 228 -26.23 -8.08 17.87
N LEU A 229 -27.46 -7.67 17.54
CA LEU A 229 -28.68 -8.41 17.86
C LEU A 229 -28.69 -9.79 17.18
N ALA A 230 -28.36 -9.85 15.89
CA ALA A 230 -28.26 -11.11 15.15
C ALA A 230 -27.18 -12.05 15.71
N ALA A 231 -26.11 -11.49 16.28
CA ALA A 231 -25.04 -12.26 16.92
C ALA A 231 -25.35 -12.65 18.38
N GLY A 232 -26.57 -12.41 18.89
CA GLY A 232 -26.95 -12.70 20.28
C GLY A 232 -26.13 -11.94 21.33
N SER A 233 -25.45 -10.86 20.94
CA SER A 233 -24.57 -10.11 21.82
C SER A 233 -25.37 -9.08 22.62
N SER A 234 -25.61 -9.38 23.91
CA SER A 234 -26.17 -8.43 24.90
C SER A 234 -25.30 -7.19 25.11
N ALA A 235 -24.06 -7.20 24.60
CA ALA A 235 -23.12 -6.08 24.61
C ALA A 235 -23.52 -4.89 23.70
N ALA A 236 -24.70 -4.96 23.06
CA ALA A 236 -25.28 -3.86 22.28
C ALA A 236 -25.70 -2.63 23.12
N SER A 237 -25.48 -2.61 24.45
CA SER A 237 -25.89 -1.51 25.35
C SER A 237 -25.07 -0.22 25.23
N GLY A 238 -24.35 0.01 24.13
CA GLY A 238 -23.82 1.34 23.84
C GLY A 238 -24.95 2.26 23.40
N ASN A 239 -24.93 3.54 23.80
CA ASN A 239 -25.94 4.58 23.53
C ASN A 239 -26.19 4.90 22.02
N GLY A 240 -26.01 3.97 21.08
CA GLY A 240 -26.10 4.20 19.65
C GLY A 240 -24.96 5.03 19.06
N VAL A 241 -24.07 5.59 19.88
CA VAL A 241 -22.98 6.46 19.43
C VAL A 241 -21.80 5.64 18.91
N LEU A 242 -21.53 5.73 17.60
CA LEU A 242 -20.31 5.19 17.00
C LEU A 242 -19.07 5.85 17.60
N GLN A 243 -18.09 5.02 17.94
CA GLN A 243 -16.78 5.47 18.42
C GLN A 243 -15.77 5.44 17.27
N PRO A 244 -14.61 6.11 17.39
CA PRO A 244 -13.61 6.13 16.32
C PRO A 244 -13.13 4.73 15.85
N TRP A 245 -13.17 3.73 16.72
CA TRP A 245 -12.83 2.33 16.40
C TRP A 245 -14.01 1.50 15.86
N ASP A 246 -15.19 2.08 15.78
CA ASP A 246 -16.40 1.48 15.21
C ASP A 246 -16.64 1.94 13.76
N MET A 247 -16.04 3.07 13.34
CA MET A 247 -16.27 3.68 12.03
C MET A 247 -15.90 2.80 10.83
N GLU A 248 -14.73 2.16 10.84
CA GLU A 248 -14.28 1.31 9.73
C GLU A 248 -15.22 0.10 9.55
N LEU A 249 -15.57 -0.58 10.65
CA LEU A 249 -16.52 -1.68 10.61
C LEU A 249 -17.92 -1.22 10.14
N ALA A 250 -18.39 -0.06 10.60
CA ALA A 250 -19.66 0.49 10.15
C ALA A 250 -19.68 0.74 8.63
N CYS A 251 -18.58 1.29 8.09
CA CYS A 251 -18.42 1.49 6.65
C CYS A 251 -18.41 0.15 5.89
N GLU A 252 -17.65 -0.84 6.39
CA GLU A 252 -17.60 -2.18 5.78
C GLU A 252 -18.94 -2.92 5.85
N LEU A 253 -19.71 -2.77 6.93
CA LEU A 253 -21.05 -3.36 7.02
C LEU A 253 -22.00 -2.74 6.00
N GLY A 254 -21.91 -1.43 5.77
CA GLY A 254 -22.66 -0.73 4.72
C GLY A 254 -22.26 -1.22 3.32
N ALA A 255 -20.95 -1.31 3.04
CA ALA A 255 -20.45 -1.81 1.76
C ALA A 255 -20.77 -3.31 1.55
N GLY A 256 -20.71 -4.10 2.62
CA GLY A 256 -20.91 -5.55 2.63
C GLY A 256 -22.32 -5.99 2.24
N MET A 257 -23.33 -5.15 2.49
CA MET A 257 -24.69 -5.37 1.98
C MET A 257 -24.73 -5.42 0.45
N HIS A 258 -23.76 -4.82 -0.23
CA HIS A 258 -23.67 -4.78 -1.69
C HIS A 258 -22.64 -5.77 -2.26
N SER A 259 -21.85 -6.48 -1.44
CA SER A 259 -20.64 -7.20 -1.90
C SER A 259 -20.67 -8.73 -1.81
N ALA A 260 -21.67 -9.37 -1.19
CA ALA A 260 -21.64 -10.83 -0.99
C ALA A 260 -21.64 -11.65 -2.30
N GLY A 261 -22.23 -11.13 -3.38
CA GLY A 261 -22.18 -11.74 -4.72
C GLY A 261 -20.95 -11.37 -5.55
N SER A 262 -20.11 -10.45 -5.07
CA SER A 262 -19.23 -9.68 -5.95
C SER A 262 -17.83 -10.25 -6.16
N ALA A 263 -17.30 -11.01 -5.18
CA ALA A 263 -16.00 -11.67 -5.32
C ALA A 263 -16.03 -12.86 -6.29
N ALA A 264 -17.21 -13.43 -6.52
CA ALA A 264 -17.43 -14.38 -7.61
C ALA A 264 -17.44 -13.61 -8.95
N ALA A 265 -18.24 -12.55 -9.05
CA ALA A 265 -18.31 -11.70 -10.24
C ALA A 265 -16.93 -11.19 -10.71
N TRP A 266 -16.06 -10.72 -9.78
CA TRP A 266 -14.71 -10.30 -10.15
C TRP A 266 -13.87 -11.44 -10.75
N ARG A 267 -13.96 -12.65 -10.20
CA ARG A 267 -13.17 -13.81 -10.69
C ARG A 267 -13.55 -14.17 -12.11
N ASP A 268 -14.82 -14.02 -12.47
CA ASP A 268 -15.33 -14.35 -13.80
C ASP A 268 -14.89 -13.31 -14.84
N VAL A 269 -14.78 -12.03 -14.46
CA VAL A 269 -14.36 -10.94 -15.38
C VAL A 269 -12.85 -10.69 -15.38
N ALA A 270 -12.10 -11.12 -14.36
CA ALA A 270 -10.67 -10.86 -14.22
C ALA A 270 -9.83 -11.26 -15.46
N PRO A 271 -10.12 -12.37 -16.19
CA PRO A 271 -9.43 -12.70 -17.44
C PRO A 271 -9.56 -11.63 -18.53
N HIS A 272 -10.69 -10.92 -18.57
CA HIS A 272 -10.92 -9.82 -19.52
C HIS A 272 -10.19 -8.53 -19.12
N LEU A 273 -9.67 -8.45 -17.89
CA LEU A 273 -9.00 -7.28 -17.33
C LEU A 273 -7.55 -7.59 -16.97
N SER A 274 -6.87 -8.36 -17.83
CA SER A 274 -5.42 -8.59 -17.72
C SER A 274 -4.66 -7.27 -17.84
N VAL A 275 -3.51 -7.16 -17.16
CA VAL A 275 -2.63 -5.98 -17.22
C VAL A 275 -2.26 -5.67 -18.66
N GLN A 276 -1.91 -6.69 -19.44
CA GLN A 276 -1.58 -6.53 -20.86
C GLN A 276 -2.78 -5.98 -21.64
N GLY A 277 -3.95 -6.60 -21.52
CA GLY A 277 -5.16 -6.20 -22.25
C GLY A 277 -5.60 -4.78 -21.90
N VAL A 278 -5.60 -4.43 -20.61
CA VAL A 278 -5.93 -3.09 -20.11
C VAL A 278 -4.95 -2.06 -20.65
N MET A 279 -3.63 -2.30 -20.56
CA MET A 279 -2.63 -1.31 -20.93
C MET A 279 -2.51 -1.10 -22.43
N SER A 280 -2.53 -2.16 -23.25
CA SER A 280 -2.33 -2.02 -24.69
C SER A 280 -3.63 -1.77 -25.44
N ALA A 281 -4.59 -2.69 -25.39
CA ALA A 281 -5.81 -2.58 -26.17
C ALA A 281 -6.84 -1.67 -25.48
N GLY A 282 -6.99 -1.82 -24.17
CA GLY A 282 -7.98 -1.13 -23.37
C GLY A 282 -7.78 0.38 -23.34
N LEU A 283 -6.63 0.84 -22.86
CA LEU A 283 -6.27 2.25 -22.82
C LEU A 283 -6.19 2.86 -24.22
N THR A 284 -5.72 2.12 -25.23
CA THR A 284 -5.73 2.62 -26.63
C THR A 284 -7.14 2.88 -27.15
N ARG A 285 -8.13 2.06 -26.76
CA ARG A 285 -9.54 2.32 -27.10
C ARG A 285 -10.13 3.46 -26.25
N LEU A 286 -9.83 3.47 -24.95
CA LEU A 286 -10.35 4.47 -24.02
C LEU A 286 -9.87 5.88 -24.34
N LEU A 287 -8.60 6.04 -24.72
CA LEU A 287 -8.04 7.30 -25.21
C LEU A 287 -8.58 7.69 -26.61
N GLY A 288 -9.46 6.88 -27.19
CA GLY A 288 -10.17 7.13 -28.43
C GLY A 288 -9.32 6.95 -29.68
N SER A 289 -9.83 7.42 -30.83
CA SER A 289 -9.11 7.55 -32.12
C SER A 289 -7.96 8.57 -32.11
N GLY A 290 -7.56 9.05 -30.92
CA GLY A 290 -6.54 10.06 -30.72
C GLY A 290 -5.17 9.71 -31.28
N GLU A 291 -4.25 10.66 -31.19
CA GLU A 291 -2.88 10.61 -31.73
C GLU A 291 -2.00 9.52 -31.12
N TRP A 292 -2.48 8.76 -30.14
CA TRP A 292 -1.68 7.86 -29.32
C TRP A 292 -2.19 6.42 -29.38
N SER A 293 -1.27 5.47 -29.41
CA SER A 293 -1.53 4.03 -29.27
C SER A 293 -0.52 3.44 -28.29
N LEU A 294 -0.98 2.53 -27.44
CA LEU A 294 -0.14 1.73 -26.56
C LEU A 294 0.07 0.35 -27.18
N GLN A 295 1.33 -0.03 -27.37
CA GLN A 295 1.70 -1.30 -27.99
C GLN A 295 2.58 -2.10 -27.04
N LEU A 296 2.30 -3.40 -26.88
CA LEU A 296 3.19 -4.27 -26.11
C LEU A 296 4.49 -4.46 -26.87
N ALA A 297 5.60 -4.43 -26.13
CA ALA A 297 6.92 -4.71 -26.64
C ALA A 297 7.58 -5.78 -25.75
N GLN A 298 8.49 -6.55 -26.36
CA GLN A 298 9.31 -7.48 -25.59
C GLN A 298 10.30 -6.70 -24.71
N VAL A 299 10.45 -7.17 -23.48
CA VAL A 299 11.51 -6.72 -22.57
C VAL A 299 12.80 -7.41 -22.99
N ALA A 300 13.81 -6.66 -23.41
CA ALA A 300 15.08 -7.23 -23.81
C ALA A 300 15.85 -7.79 -22.61
N GLN A 301 16.72 -8.78 -22.85
CA GLN A 301 17.58 -9.32 -21.80
C GLN A 301 18.47 -8.21 -21.21
N GLY A 302 18.47 -8.09 -19.88
CA GLY A 302 19.23 -7.06 -19.16
C GLY A 302 18.58 -5.66 -19.15
N GLU A 303 17.41 -5.48 -19.79
CA GLU A 303 16.70 -4.20 -19.79
C GLU A 303 16.06 -3.87 -18.44
N VAL A 304 15.64 -4.91 -17.70
CA VAL A 304 14.99 -4.79 -16.39
C VAL A 304 15.77 -5.58 -15.35
N TRP A 305 15.86 -5.05 -14.14
CA TRP A 305 16.52 -5.70 -13.01
C TRP A 305 15.77 -6.99 -12.63
N VAL A 306 16.50 -8.03 -12.25
CA VAL A 306 15.93 -9.35 -11.91
C VAL A 306 14.92 -9.19 -10.77
N LEU A 307 13.66 -9.54 -11.05
CA LEU A 307 12.58 -9.49 -10.06
C LEU A 307 12.73 -10.63 -9.03
N PRO A 308 12.16 -10.48 -7.82
CA PRO A 308 12.11 -11.56 -6.84
C PRO A 308 11.49 -12.83 -7.45
N GLY A 309 12.12 -13.98 -7.23
CA GLY A 309 11.67 -15.26 -7.80
C GLY A 309 10.20 -15.56 -7.50
N GLY A 310 9.41 -15.83 -8.54
CA GLY A 310 7.98 -16.15 -8.46
C GLY A 310 7.01 -14.99 -8.77
N ALA A 311 7.51 -13.79 -9.04
CA ALA A 311 6.68 -12.70 -9.57
C ALA A 311 6.38 -12.90 -11.07
N PRO A 312 5.25 -12.38 -11.60
CA PRO A 312 5.02 -12.33 -13.04
C PRO A 312 6.18 -11.64 -13.79
N PRO A 313 6.40 -11.94 -15.07
CA PRO A 313 7.42 -11.26 -15.86
C PRO A 313 7.10 -9.76 -16.00
N PRO A 314 8.13 -8.88 -16.07
CA PRO A 314 7.91 -7.47 -16.34
C PRO A 314 7.31 -7.29 -17.74
N LEU A 315 6.51 -6.24 -17.89
CA LEU A 315 5.93 -5.86 -19.18
C LEU A 315 6.52 -4.54 -19.65
N LYS A 316 6.57 -4.36 -20.98
CA LYS A 316 6.98 -3.12 -21.62
C LYS A 316 5.91 -2.70 -22.61
N VAL A 317 5.55 -1.43 -22.54
CA VAL A 317 4.53 -0.81 -23.38
C VAL A 317 5.16 0.40 -24.06
N HIS A 318 5.11 0.42 -25.38
CA HIS A 318 5.48 1.58 -26.19
C HIS A 318 4.27 2.49 -26.35
N LEU A 319 4.47 3.78 -26.10
CA LEU A 319 3.54 4.83 -26.50
C LEU A 319 3.95 5.28 -27.91
N VAL A 320 3.08 5.08 -28.88
CA VAL A 320 3.35 5.31 -30.31
C VAL A 320 2.39 6.35 -30.88
N GLY A 321 2.89 7.23 -31.75
CA GLY A 321 2.08 8.19 -32.48
C GLY A 321 1.26 7.53 -33.60
N ARG A 322 -0.07 7.72 -33.64
CA ARG A 322 -0.96 7.10 -34.63
C ARG A 322 -0.83 7.65 -36.05
N ARG A 323 -0.49 8.94 -36.22
CA ARG A 323 -0.31 9.54 -37.57
C ARG A 323 0.80 8.84 -38.35
N GLU A 324 1.80 8.31 -37.67
CA GLU A 324 2.95 7.63 -38.28
C GLU A 324 2.67 6.16 -38.62
N LEU A 325 1.67 5.53 -37.98
CA LEU A 325 1.31 4.13 -38.26
C LEU A 325 0.72 3.95 -39.68
N ARG A 326 0.27 5.03 -40.33
CA ARG A 326 -0.27 4.98 -41.70
C ARG A 326 0.80 5.01 -42.80
N GLY A 327 2.10 5.18 -42.45
CA GLY A 327 3.19 5.30 -43.42
C GLY A 327 4.52 4.61 -43.05
N GLY A 328 4.62 3.93 -41.91
CA GLY A 328 5.84 3.22 -41.49
C GLY A 328 5.76 2.66 -40.06
N ALA A 329 6.88 2.12 -39.56
CA ALA A 329 7.01 1.73 -38.15
C ALA A 329 6.83 2.97 -37.26
N GLY A 330 5.68 3.09 -36.61
CA GLY A 330 5.31 4.29 -35.85
C GLY A 330 6.40 4.68 -34.86
N GLN A 331 6.71 5.98 -34.75
CA GLN A 331 7.78 6.43 -33.89
C GLN A 331 7.34 6.24 -32.44
N VAL A 332 8.11 5.45 -31.68
CA VAL A 332 7.91 5.34 -30.25
C VAL A 332 8.21 6.72 -29.63
N ARG A 333 7.27 7.23 -28.85
CA ARG A 333 7.35 8.53 -28.18
C ARG A 333 7.56 8.42 -26.69
N GLY A 334 7.35 7.23 -26.11
CA GLY A 334 7.63 6.93 -24.71
C GLY A 334 7.61 5.44 -24.42
N VAL A 335 8.22 5.04 -23.31
CA VAL A 335 8.28 3.65 -22.85
C VAL A 335 7.74 3.55 -21.44
N ILE A 336 6.79 2.65 -21.21
CA ILE A 336 6.22 2.37 -19.89
C ILE A 336 6.54 0.92 -19.53
N TYR A 337 7.24 0.72 -18.42
CA TYR A 337 7.47 -0.60 -17.84
C TYR A 337 6.43 -0.88 -16.77
N LEU A 338 5.93 -2.11 -16.69
CA LEU A 338 5.12 -2.57 -15.57
C LEU A 338 5.91 -3.63 -14.82
N LEU A 339 6.23 -3.33 -13.56
CA LEU A 339 7.14 -4.09 -12.73
C LEU A 339 6.37 -4.66 -11.53
N PRO A 340 6.20 -5.98 -11.44
CA PRO A 340 5.77 -6.63 -10.22
C PRO A 340 6.79 -6.42 -9.11
N ASP A 341 6.39 -5.79 -8.02
CA ASP A 341 7.25 -5.41 -6.91
C ASP A 341 6.77 -6.04 -5.59
N ALA A 342 7.68 -6.22 -4.64
CA ALA A 342 7.37 -6.67 -3.29
C ALA A 342 6.74 -5.57 -2.41
N THR A 343 6.52 -4.38 -2.99
CA THR A 343 5.86 -3.27 -2.29
C THR A 343 4.43 -3.60 -1.91
N SER A 344 3.96 -2.91 -0.87
CA SER A 344 2.55 -2.99 -0.45
C SER A 344 1.64 -2.01 -1.20
N GLN A 345 2.21 -1.05 -1.92
CA GLN A 345 1.48 0.01 -2.61
C GLN A 345 2.03 0.20 -4.02
N PRO A 346 1.15 0.46 -5.00
CA PRO A 346 1.55 0.83 -6.34
C PRO A 346 2.13 2.25 -6.36
N PHE A 347 3.05 2.51 -7.29
CA PHE A 347 3.65 3.82 -7.52
C PHE A 347 4.29 3.92 -8.89
N THR A 348 4.48 5.14 -9.37
CA THR A 348 5.14 5.46 -10.62
C THR A 348 6.53 6.05 -10.39
N THR A 349 7.53 5.49 -11.05
CA THR A 349 8.92 5.96 -11.03
C THR A 349 9.33 6.50 -12.39
N LEU A 350 9.85 7.72 -12.41
CA LEU A 350 10.51 8.24 -13.59
C LEU A 350 11.89 7.58 -13.75
N ILE A 351 12.09 6.84 -14.85
CA ILE A 351 13.39 6.22 -15.18
C ILE A 351 14.25 7.17 -16.00
N ARG A 352 13.67 7.76 -17.04
CA ARG A 352 14.42 8.60 -17.99
C ARG A 352 13.61 9.80 -18.44
N PRO A 353 14.14 11.02 -18.31
CA PRO A 353 13.49 12.18 -18.86
C PRO A 353 13.56 12.27 -20.38
N GLY A 354 12.47 12.75 -20.97
CA GLY A 354 12.52 13.20 -22.35
C GLY A 354 13.35 14.48 -22.39
N ALA A 355 14.45 14.47 -23.12
CA ALA A 355 15.31 15.63 -23.31
C ALA A 355 15.51 15.87 -24.80
N LEU A 356 15.63 17.14 -25.19
CA LEU A 356 16.17 17.49 -26.49
C LEU A 356 17.64 17.07 -26.55
N ALA A 357 18.06 16.52 -27.69
CA ALA A 357 19.48 16.28 -27.93
C ALA A 357 20.23 17.63 -27.86
N GLY A 358 21.37 17.68 -27.16
CA GLY A 358 22.21 18.88 -27.05
C GLY A 358 22.11 19.67 -25.75
N VAL A 359 21.57 19.10 -24.66
CA VAL A 359 21.77 19.66 -23.30
C VAL A 359 23.03 19.03 -22.68
N PRO A 360 24.18 19.73 -22.66
CA PRO A 360 25.49 19.15 -22.34
C PRO A 360 25.59 18.57 -20.92
N GLU A 361 24.78 19.06 -19.96
CA GLU A 361 24.76 18.54 -18.58
C GLU A 361 24.21 17.10 -18.47
N LEU A 362 23.57 16.56 -19.52
CA LEU A 362 23.04 15.19 -19.57
C LEU A 362 23.80 14.29 -20.58
N GLU A 363 24.87 14.80 -21.19
CA GLU A 363 25.65 14.08 -22.20
C GLU A 363 26.52 12.90 -21.74
N PRO A 364 26.89 12.69 -20.45
CA PRO A 364 27.72 11.53 -20.10
C PRO A 364 27.08 10.16 -20.37
N LEU A 365 25.79 10.13 -20.72
CA LEU A 365 25.03 8.93 -21.11
C LEU A 365 24.61 8.94 -22.61
N ALA A 366 25.05 9.94 -23.38
CA ALA A 366 24.61 10.24 -24.74
C ALA A 366 25.61 9.72 -25.78
N GLY A 367 25.58 8.41 -26.01
CA GLY A 367 26.15 7.79 -27.21
C GLY A 367 25.10 7.43 -28.26
N THR A 368 23.81 7.72 -28.04
CA THR A 368 22.72 7.30 -28.93
C THR A 368 21.60 8.33 -28.99
N ALA A 369 20.98 8.45 -30.17
CA ALA A 369 19.84 9.31 -30.53
C ALA A 369 18.87 9.61 -29.39
N ALA A 370 18.30 10.83 -29.40
CA ALA A 370 17.34 11.37 -28.41
C ALA A 370 16.49 10.26 -27.76
N LYS A 371 16.86 9.91 -26.52
CA LYS A 371 16.28 8.77 -25.81
C LYS A 371 14.87 9.14 -25.37
N GLN A 372 13.88 8.39 -25.83
CA GLN A 372 12.45 8.58 -25.48
C GLN A 372 12.23 8.58 -23.96
N PRO A 373 11.27 9.36 -23.41
CA PRO A 373 10.92 9.28 -22.00
C PRO A 373 10.60 7.84 -21.59
N ALA A 374 11.03 7.45 -20.39
CA ALA A 374 10.77 6.12 -19.84
C ALA A 374 10.29 6.19 -18.39
N VAL A 375 9.23 5.43 -18.09
CA VAL A 375 8.56 5.40 -16.79
C VAL A 375 8.34 3.95 -16.36
N ALA A 376 8.41 3.66 -15.06
CA ALA A 376 7.99 2.38 -14.49
C ALA A 376 6.76 2.53 -13.59
N ILE A 377 5.79 1.65 -13.78
CA ILE A 377 4.66 1.44 -12.88
C ILE A 377 4.97 0.21 -12.04
N HIS A 378 5.07 0.38 -10.74
CA HIS A 378 5.30 -0.69 -9.79
C HIS A 378 3.95 -1.19 -9.26
N LEU A 379 3.70 -2.49 -9.34
CA LEU A 379 2.47 -3.13 -8.86
C LEU A 379 2.78 -4.18 -7.80
N PRO A 380 1.99 -4.30 -6.73
CA PRO A 380 2.23 -5.29 -5.69
C PRO A 380 2.07 -6.71 -6.25
N ALA A 381 3.14 -7.50 -6.26
CA ALA A 381 3.17 -8.85 -6.83
C ALA A 381 2.13 -9.79 -6.20
N ALA A 382 1.82 -9.63 -4.90
CA ALA A 382 0.79 -10.41 -4.21
C ALA A 382 -0.63 -10.22 -4.80
N GLY A 383 -0.85 -9.08 -5.46
CA GLY A 383 -2.08 -8.71 -6.14
C GLY A 383 -2.19 -9.19 -7.58
N LEU A 384 -1.15 -9.81 -8.11
CA LEU A 384 -1.09 -10.29 -9.49
C LEU A 384 -1.15 -11.82 -9.53
N ALA A 385 -1.67 -12.36 -10.63
CA ALA A 385 -1.55 -13.79 -10.96
C ALA A 385 -1.03 -13.95 -12.38
N SER A 386 -0.08 -14.86 -12.59
CA SER A 386 0.30 -15.29 -13.94
C SER A 386 -0.60 -16.44 -14.35
N VAL A 387 -1.15 -16.39 -15.55
CA VAL A 387 -1.92 -17.48 -16.16
C VAL A 387 -1.34 -17.78 -17.52
N ASP A 388 -0.83 -18.99 -17.70
CA ASP A 388 -0.27 -19.42 -18.97
C ASP A 388 -1.40 -19.67 -19.97
N LEU A 389 -1.24 -19.10 -21.18
CA LEU A 389 -2.20 -19.29 -22.26
C LEU A 389 -1.86 -20.59 -23.00
N PRO A 390 -2.79 -21.56 -23.07
CA PRO A 390 -2.54 -22.81 -23.77
C PRO A 390 -2.27 -22.53 -25.25
N GLY A 391 -1.14 -23.04 -25.75
CA GLY A 391 -0.76 -22.98 -27.17
C GLY A 391 -0.06 -21.70 -27.65
N ALA A 392 -0.01 -20.62 -26.87
CA ALA A 392 0.52 -19.33 -27.32
C ALA A 392 1.95 -19.00 -26.83
N GLY A 393 2.55 -19.85 -25.97
CA GLY A 393 3.89 -19.61 -25.41
C GLY A 393 4.01 -18.34 -24.56
N GLY A 394 2.88 -17.78 -24.11
CA GLY A 394 2.80 -16.53 -23.36
C GLY A 394 1.99 -16.65 -22.07
N SER A 395 2.21 -15.72 -21.14
CA SER A 395 1.51 -15.66 -19.85
C SER A 395 0.78 -14.34 -19.70
N LEU A 396 -0.47 -14.38 -19.23
CA LEU A 396 -1.25 -13.19 -18.87
C LEU A 396 -1.03 -12.85 -17.40
N THR A 397 -0.91 -11.56 -17.12
CA THR A 397 -0.87 -11.05 -15.75
C THR A 397 -2.27 -10.57 -15.39
N LEU A 398 -2.98 -11.34 -14.58
CA LEU A 398 -4.33 -11.02 -14.11
C LEU A 398 -4.30 -10.16 -12.86
N LEU A 399 -5.23 -9.20 -12.80
CA LEU A 399 -5.50 -8.37 -11.63
C LEU A 399 -6.42 -9.13 -10.65
N ARG A 400 -5.97 -9.35 -9.41
CA ARG A 400 -6.75 -10.11 -8.42
C ARG A 400 -7.88 -9.33 -7.75
N SER A 401 -7.95 -8.02 -7.97
CA SER A 401 -8.99 -7.18 -7.36
C SER A 401 -9.28 -5.93 -8.20
N PRO A 402 -10.51 -5.39 -8.11
CA PRO A 402 -10.85 -4.11 -8.73
C PRO A 402 -10.04 -2.94 -8.17
N LEU A 403 -9.56 -3.04 -6.91
CA LEU A 403 -8.63 -2.07 -6.30
C LEU A 403 -7.36 -1.91 -7.14
N LEU A 404 -6.82 -3.01 -7.66
CA LEU A 404 -5.61 -3.00 -8.47
C LEU A 404 -5.87 -2.52 -9.89
N LEU A 405 -7.07 -2.71 -10.44
CA LEU A 405 -7.44 -2.08 -11.70
C LEU A 405 -7.47 -0.56 -11.54
N ARG A 406 -8.13 -0.04 -10.49
CA ARG A 406 -8.14 1.40 -10.21
C ARG A 406 -6.72 1.93 -10.02
N ALA A 407 -5.90 1.23 -9.25
CA ALA A 407 -4.52 1.66 -9.02
C ALA A 407 -3.64 1.59 -10.28
N LEU A 408 -3.79 0.55 -11.11
CA LEU A 408 -3.11 0.48 -12.41
C LEU A 408 -3.48 1.70 -13.27
N LEU A 409 -4.75 2.06 -13.34
CA LEU A 409 -5.20 3.24 -14.08
C LEU A 409 -4.68 4.54 -13.47
N HIS A 410 -4.61 4.65 -12.13
CA HIS A 410 -3.99 5.79 -11.46
C HIS A 410 -2.54 5.98 -11.92
N GLU A 411 -1.72 4.93 -11.79
CA GLU A 411 -0.30 4.99 -12.17
C GLU A 411 -0.10 5.13 -13.68
N ALA A 412 -0.97 4.54 -14.48
CA ALA A 412 -0.98 4.75 -15.93
C ALA A 412 -1.26 6.21 -16.30
N GLY A 413 -2.12 6.91 -15.55
CA GLY A 413 -2.37 8.33 -15.75
C GLY A 413 -1.11 9.18 -15.51
N HIS A 414 -0.34 8.87 -14.46
CA HIS A 414 0.98 9.49 -14.23
C HIS A 414 1.95 9.21 -15.38
N ALA A 415 2.09 7.94 -15.77
CA ALA A 415 3.01 7.54 -16.83
C ALA A 415 2.67 8.15 -18.19
N LEU A 416 1.37 8.20 -18.54
CA LEU A 416 0.89 8.82 -19.77
C LEU A 416 1.08 10.33 -19.76
N SER A 417 0.68 11.01 -18.68
CA SER A 417 0.90 12.45 -18.52
C SER A 417 2.38 12.79 -18.71
N TYR A 418 3.26 11.95 -18.16
CA TYR A 418 4.70 12.11 -18.31
C TYR A 418 5.18 12.00 -19.75
N CYS A 419 4.90 10.87 -20.41
CA CYS A 419 5.36 10.62 -21.76
C CYS A 419 4.80 11.64 -22.78
N VAL A 420 3.52 12.01 -22.64
CA VAL A 420 2.86 12.99 -23.52
C VAL A 420 3.42 14.40 -23.31
N SER A 421 3.59 14.83 -22.06
CA SER A 421 4.15 16.16 -21.76
C SER A 421 5.59 16.30 -22.23
N ALA A 422 6.39 15.24 -22.06
CA ALA A 422 7.77 15.21 -22.54
C ALA A 422 7.83 15.31 -24.06
N HIS A 423 6.95 14.60 -24.76
CA HIS A 423 6.84 14.72 -26.21
C HIS A 423 6.44 16.14 -26.65
N ALA A 424 5.41 16.71 -26.02
CA ALA A 424 4.92 18.05 -26.35
C ALA A 424 6.00 19.12 -26.13
N ALA A 425 6.79 19.02 -25.06
CA ALA A 425 7.90 19.93 -24.79
C ALA A 425 9.01 19.81 -25.84
N VAL A 426 9.36 18.59 -26.27
CA VAL A 426 10.30 18.36 -27.38
C VAL A 426 9.80 19.03 -28.67
N GLN A 427 8.51 18.91 -28.99
CA GLN A 427 7.92 19.56 -30.16
C GLN A 427 7.95 21.10 -30.09
N ARG A 428 7.90 21.67 -28.88
CA ARG A 428 8.00 23.12 -28.66
C ARG A 428 9.45 23.63 -28.57
N GLY A 429 10.46 22.76 -28.68
CA GLY A 429 11.85 23.17 -28.50
C GLY A 429 12.20 23.55 -27.05
N GLU A 430 11.40 23.10 -26.07
CA GLU A 430 11.66 23.39 -24.66
C GLU A 430 12.82 22.52 -24.14
N PRO A 431 13.91 23.11 -23.61
CA PRO A 431 15.12 22.39 -23.22
C PRO A 431 14.91 21.40 -22.07
N ARG A 432 13.78 21.50 -21.35
CA ARG A 432 13.42 20.59 -20.27
C ARG A 432 12.07 19.96 -20.58
N GLY A 433 12.09 18.73 -21.11
CA GLY A 433 10.91 17.92 -21.40
C GLY A 433 10.15 17.40 -20.16
N CYS A 434 10.16 18.13 -19.05
CA CYS A 434 9.57 17.71 -17.79
C CYS A 434 8.72 18.82 -17.18
N VAL A 435 7.66 19.22 -17.88
CA VAL A 435 6.60 20.09 -17.34
C VAL A 435 5.67 19.31 -16.39
N CYS A 436 5.97 18.04 -16.07
CA CYS A 436 5.19 17.26 -15.09
C CYS A 436 5.43 17.66 -13.63
N TYR A 437 6.21 18.72 -13.39
CA TYR A 437 6.15 19.49 -12.14
C TYR A 437 5.27 20.73 -12.30
N ALA A 438 4.15 20.61 -13.02
CA ALA A 438 2.98 21.37 -12.66
C ALA A 438 2.77 21.24 -11.13
N GLY A 439 2.23 22.27 -10.47
CA GLY A 439 2.12 22.33 -9.01
C GLY A 439 1.71 20.98 -8.39
N LEU A 440 2.25 20.66 -7.21
CA LEU A 440 1.99 19.37 -6.54
C LEU A 440 0.48 19.04 -6.41
N ASP A 441 -0.38 20.07 -6.47
CA ASP A 441 -1.83 19.99 -6.44
C ASP A 441 -2.48 19.54 -7.75
N VAL A 442 -1.87 19.78 -8.92
CA VAL A 442 -2.40 19.35 -10.23
C VAL A 442 -1.78 18.07 -10.76
N ARG A 443 -0.67 17.61 -10.17
CA ARG A 443 0.01 16.36 -10.55
C ARG A 443 -0.92 15.15 -10.55
N GLU A 444 -1.84 15.08 -9.59
CA GLU A 444 -2.77 13.95 -9.42
C GLU A 444 -4.02 14.05 -10.31
N VAL A 445 -4.18 15.12 -11.12
CA VAL A 445 -5.38 15.28 -11.94
C VAL A 445 -5.45 14.19 -13.02
N ALA A 446 -4.36 13.95 -13.75
CA ALA A 446 -4.34 12.97 -14.83
C ALA A 446 -4.59 11.54 -14.32
N SER A 447 -3.99 11.18 -13.17
CA SER A 447 -4.20 9.89 -12.52
C SER A 447 -5.66 9.72 -12.06
N HIS A 448 -6.23 10.73 -11.38
CA HIS A 448 -7.63 10.67 -10.93
C HIS A 448 -8.65 10.71 -12.07
N VAL A 449 -8.38 11.38 -13.18
CA VAL A 449 -9.24 11.32 -14.38
C VAL A 449 -9.28 9.90 -14.91
N LEU A 450 -8.13 9.22 -15.03
CA LEU A 450 -8.10 7.86 -15.56
C LEU A 450 -8.70 6.84 -14.59
N GLU A 451 -8.58 7.06 -13.27
CA GLU A 451 -9.29 6.26 -12.27
C GLU A 451 -10.81 6.30 -12.46
N ARG A 452 -11.39 7.37 -13.02
CA ARG A 452 -12.85 7.45 -13.20
C ARG A 452 -13.40 6.35 -14.11
N ALA A 453 -12.57 5.83 -15.01
CA ALA A 453 -12.95 4.78 -15.94
C ALA A 453 -13.40 3.49 -15.25
N VAL A 454 -13.01 3.22 -13.99
CA VAL A 454 -13.51 2.01 -13.28
C VAL A 454 -14.95 2.12 -12.79
N TYR A 455 -15.53 3.31 -12.83
CA TYR A 455 -16.91 3.58 -12.40
C TYR A 455 -17.87 3.78 -13.58
N ASP A 456 -17.36 3.70 -14.81
CA ASP A 456 -18.14 3.89 -16.03
C ASP A 456 -18.19 2.58 -16.83
N ALA A 457 -19.40 2.12 -17.14
CA ALA A 457 -19.62 0.82 -17.78
C ALA A 457 -19.04 0.78 -19.19
N ALA A 458 -19.17 1.86 -19.97
CA ALA A 458 -18.65 1.93 -21.32
C ALA A 458 -17.11 1.92 -21.31
N ALA A 459 -16.50 2.65 -20.37
CA ALA A 459 -15.06 2.66 -20.17
C ALA A 459 -14.54 1.29 -19.72
N LEU A 460 -15.21 0.61 -18.80
CA LEU A 460 -14.85 -0.76 -18.40
C LEU A 460 -14.94 -1.75 -19.56
N ALA A 461 -16.01 -1.67 -20.36
CA ALA A 461 -16.12 -2.47 -21.59
C ALA A 461 -14.96 -2.16 -22.54
N ALA A 462 -14.64 -0.89 -22.76
CA ALA A 462 -13.52 -0.46 -23.60
C ALA A 462 -12.16 -0.94 -23.06
N LEU A 463 -11.94 -0.91 -21.73
CA LEU A 463 -10.72 -1.37 -21.07
C LEU A 463 -10.55 -2.89 -21.13
N SER A 464 -11.66 -3.62 -21.21
CA SER A 464 -11.66 -5.07 -21.19
C SER A 464 -11.30 -5.69 -22.55
N CYS A 465 -10.56 -6.78 -22.52
CA CYS A 465 -10.21 -7.57 -23.70
C CYS A 465 -10.03 -9.03 -23.29
N ALA A 466 -10.90 -9.90 -23.79
CA ALA A 466 -10.71 -11.34 -23.62
C ALA A 466 -9.44 -11.82 -24.34
N PRO A 467 -8.72 -12.82 -23.79
CA PRO A 467 -7.77 -13.57 -24.60
C PRO A 467 -8.51 -14.23 -25.78
N ALA A 468 -7.96 -14.11 -27.00
CA ALA A 468 -8.52 -14.79 -28.14
C ALA A 468 -8.32 -16.32 -28.01
N PRO A 469 -9.33 -17.15 -28.30
CA PRO A 469 -9.17 -18.60 -28.29
C PRO A 469 -8.13 -19.00 -29.35
N GLY A 470 -7.02 -19.62 -28.91
CA GLY A 470 -5.96 -20.15 -29.78
C GLY A 470 -4.96 -19.13 -30.33
N GLY A 471 -4.95 -17.88 -29.86
CA GLY A 471 -4.11 -16.81 -30.46
C GLY A 471 -3.19 -16.08 -29.49
N CYS A 472 -2.03 -15.66 -29.99
CA CYS A 472 -1.03 -14.83 -29.30
C CYS A 472 -1.44 -13.34 -29.17
N GLY A 473 -2.74 -13.02 -29.27
CA GLY A 473 -3.23 -11.65 -29.48
C GLY A 473 -4.26 -11.20 -28.44
N LEU A 474 -4.18 -9.91 -28.08
CA LEU A 474 -5.14 -9.20 -27.23
C LEU A 474 -6.20 -8.52 -28.10
N HIS A 475 -6.93 -9.35 -28.84
CA HIS A 475 -7.97 -8.91 -29.78
C HIS A 475 -9.31 -9.61 -29.53
N GLY A 476 -9.46 -10.29 -28.39
CA GLY A 476 -10.74 -10.89 -28.04
C GLY A 476 -11.80 -9.84 -27.71
N PRO A 477 -13.08 -10.25 -27.65
CA PRO A 477 -14.18 -9.35 -27.42
C PRO A 477 -14.05 -8.62 -26.08
N SER A 478 -14.51 -7.38 -26.07
CA SER A 478 -14.78 -6.63 -24.85
C SER A 478 -15.91 -7.28 -24.05
N LEU A 479 -15.96 -7.02 -22.74
CA LEU A 479 -17.07 -7.38 -21.89
C LEU A 479 -18.38 -6.82 -22.47
N PRO A 480 -19.47 -7.61 -22.48
CA PRO A 480 -20.79 -7.08 -22.77
C PRO A 480 -21.13 -5.91 -21.85
N LEU A 481 -21.81 -4.89 -22.37
CA LEU A 481 -22.10 -3.67 -21.62
C LEU A 481 -22.83 -3.96 -20.29
N GLN A 482 -23.80 -4.89 -20.31
CA GLN A 482 -24.53 -5.31 -19.11
C GLN A 482 -23.61 -5.88 -18.01
N VAL A 483 -22.57 -6.65 -18.39
CA VAL A 483 -21.59 -7.19 -17.43
C VAL A 483 -20.70 -6.06 -16.91
N ALA A 484 -20.35 -5.10 -17.78
CA ALA A 484 -19.57 -3.93 -17.39
C ALA A 484 -20.35 -2.98 -16.46
N GLU A 485 -21.67 -2.86 -16.61
CA GLU A 485 -22.56 -2.12 -15.70
C GLU A 485 -22.56 -2.75 -14.31
N GLN A 486 -22.79 -4.08 -14.24
CA GLN A 486 -22.73 -4.81 -12.97
C GLN A 486 -21.36 -4.67 -12.29
N LEU A 487 -20.28 -4.66 -13.08
CA LEU A 487 -18.94 -4.43 -12.56
C LEU A 487 -18.76 -2.99 -12.08
N ALA A 488 -19.22 -1.98 -12.82
CA ALA A 488 -19.14 -0.57 -12.45
C ALA A 488 -19.88 -0.28 -11.14
N ASP A 489 -21.06 -0.87 -10.95
CA ASP A 489 -21.84 -0.79 -9.72
C ASP A 489 -21.10 -1.45 -8.56
N HIS A 490 -20.55 -2.65 -8.80
CA HIS A 490 -19.75 -3.33 -7.79
C HIS A 490 -18.53 -2.49 -7.37
N VAL A 491 -17.77 -1.99 -8.34
CA VAL A 491 -16.59 -1.16 -8.10
C VAL A 491 -16.97 0.12 -7.38
N SER A 492 -18.09 0.76 -7.75
CA SER A 492 -18.62 1.93 -7.08
C SER A 492 -18.93 1.65 -5.61
N ALA A 493 -19.60 0.53 -5.31
CA ALA A 493 -19.91 0.14 -3.94
C ALA A 493 -18.66 -0.14 -3.09
N LEU A 494 -17.60 -0.69 -3.69
CA LEU A 494 -16.38 -1.07 -2.98
C LEU A 494 -15.39 0.09 -2.83
N LEU A 495 -15.24 0.92 -3.87
CA LEU A 495 -14.10 1.83 -4.03
C LEU A 495 -14.45 3.30 -3.82
N ARG A 496 -15.73 3.67 -3.91
CA ARG A 496 -16.14 5.06 -3.73
C ARG A 496 -15.84 5.48 -2.28
N PRO A 497 -15.05 6.53 -2.08
CA PRO A 497 -14.74 6.98 -0.73
C PRO A 497 -16.03 7.39 -0.02
N SER A 498 -16.18 6.98 1.23
CA SER A 498 -17.35 7.35 2.01
C SER A 498 -17.36 8.86 2.30
N PRO A 499 -18.53 9.49 2.45
CA PRO A 499 -18.62 10.88 2.90
C PRO A 499 -17.77 11.15 4.15
N TRP A 500 -17.74 10.20 5.09
CA TRP A 500 -16.92 10.27 6.29
C TRP A 500 -15.42 10.28 5.97
N GLN A 501 -14.93 9.37 5.13
CA GLN A 501 -13.52 9.35 4.70
C GLN A 501 -13.12 10.68 4.03
N LEU A 502 -13.96 11.20 3.14
CA LEU A 502 -13.72 12.49 2.48
C LEU A 502 -13.65 13.64 3.49
N GLN A 503 -14.55 13.68 4.47
CA GLN A 503 -14.52 14.70 5.51
C GLN A 503 -13.27 14.57 6.38
N GLN A 504 -12.83 13.36 6.71
CA GLN A 504 -11.58 13.13 7.43
C GLN A 504 -10.36 13.63 6.65
N HIS A 505 -10.30 13.39 5.34
CA HIS A 505 -9.24 13.92 4.49
C HIS A 505 -9.24 15.45 4.47
N ALA A 506 -10.41 16.07 4.35
CA ALA A 506 -10.54 17.53 4.40
C ALA A 506 -10.08 18.11 5.75
N LEU A 507 -10.49 17.50 6.87
CA LEU A 507 -10.09 17.92 8.22
C LEU A 507 -8.58 17.71 8.46
N ALA A 508 -8.01 16.60 7.98
CA ALA A 508 -6.57 16.36 8.08
C ALA A 508 -5.77 17.40 7.27
N ALA A 509 -6.23 17.75 6.08
CA ALA A 509 -5.61 18.80 5.25
C ALA A 509 -5.76 20.20 5.87
N LEU A 510 -6.86 20.48 6.58
CA LEU A 510 -7.02 21.72 7.35
C LEU A 510 -6.02 21.82 8.49
N VAL A 511 -5.82 20.72 9.23
CA VAL A 511 -4.82 20.66 10.30
C VAL A 511 -3.42 20.85 9.75
N ASP A 512 -3.08 20.18 8.63
CA ASP A 512 -1.79 20.36 7.96
C ASP A 512 -1.56 21.82 7.52
N THR A 513 -2.58 22.43 6.90
CA THR A 513 -2.52 23.84 6.48
C THR A 513 -2.31 24.76 7.68
N ALA A 514 -3.09 24.58 8.76
CA ALA A 514 -2.98 25.40 9.97
C ALA A 514 -1.60 25.26 10.64
N LEU A 515 -1.06 24.05 10.73
CA LEU A 515 0.26 23.78 11.32
C LEU A 515 1.39 24.52 10.58
N HIS A 516 1.25 24.72 9.27
CA HIS A 516 2.27 25.35 8.43
C HIS A 516 2.01 26.81 8.07
N ALA A 517 0.76 27.28 8.23
CA ALA A 517 0.36 28.65 7.90
C ALA A 517 0.65 29.64 9.02
N HIS A 518 0.51 29.22 10.28
CA HIS A 518 0.75 30.09 11.42
C HIS A 518 2.24 30.12 11.78
N PRO A 519 2.88 31.31 11.81
CA PRO A 519 4.19 31.41 12.43
C PRO A 519 4.03 30.89 13.85
N ALA A 520 4.89 29.96 14.27
CA ALA A 520 4.87 29.48 15.64
C ALA A 520 4.86 30.72 16.53
N SER A 521 3.70 31.02 17.13
CA SER A 521 3.58 32.11 18.08
C SER A 521 4.75 31.89 19.01
N ARG A 522 5.62 32.90 19.16
CA ARG A 522 6.74 32.84 20.10
C ARG A 522 6.14 32.74 21.49
N GLY A 523 5.60 31.57 21.82
CA GLY A 523 5.18 31.19 23.12
C GLY A 523 6.44 31.24 23.91
N ARG A 524 6.58 32.29 24.72
CA ARG A 524 7.16 32.12 26.04
C ARG A 524 6.55 30.83 26.56
N VAL A 525 7.32 29.75 26.52
CA VAL A 525 6.99 28.54 27.23
C VAL A 525 7.03 28.94 28.70
N SER A 526 5.92 29.48 29.21
CA SER A 526 5.70 29.58 30.64
C SER A 526 5.76 28.14 31.13
N ARG A 527 6.80 27.84 31.90
CA ARG A 527 7.15 26.51 32.39
C ARG A 527 6.11 25.87 33.33
N GLY A 528 4.89 26.40 33.40
CA GLY A 528 3.81 25.89 34.23
C GLY A 528 2.54 25.72 33.41
N GLY A 529 2.07 24.47 33.25
CA GLY A 529 0.74 24.20 32.71
C GLY A 529 0.69 23.20 31.55
N LEU A 530 1.26 22.00 31.71
CA LEU A 530 0.81 20.85 30.93
C LEU A 530 -0.35 20.18 31.70
N GLY A 531 -1.57 20.65 31.44
CA GLY A 531 -2.81 20.05 31.90
C GLY A 531 -3.94 20.46 30.95
N GLY A 532 -4.35 19.55 30.07
CA GLY A 532 -5.40 19.73 29.06
C GLY A 532 -5.29 18.71 27.94
#